data_AF-A0AAN6KJ33-F1
#
_entry.id   AF-A0AAN6KJ33-F1
#
_cell.length_a   1.000
_cell.length_b   1.000
_cell.length_c   1.000
_cell.angle_alpha   90.00
_cell.angle_beta   90.00
_cell.angle_gamma   90.00
#
_symmetry.space_group_name_H-M   'P 1'
#
loop_
_entity.id
_entity.type
_entity.pdbx_description
1 polymer ?
#
loop_
_entity_poly.entity_id
_entity_poly.type
_entity_poly.pdbx_seq_one_letter_code
_entity_poly.pdbx_strand_id
1 'polypeptide(L)'
;MYTTQHAAEQHDEQPQQQEERRYGPHGDLTFEEFRNLLDSTPQTAFISGYADLTEDEFNTNYLEQLDESITHGDTFVMAASGGFAESKAPEYLSANGVAEDRIHIYDVNPATGELDMIQHSCGDRPIADIIGTVAERDAVLTNKSGYDILWLRTVDEESRWESNAADSLDPKFDIPV
;
A
#
# COMPACT_ATOMS: atom_id res chain seq x y z
N MET A 1 42.09 3.55 62.98
CA MET A 1 42.19 3.47 61.51
C MET A 1 41.78 2.06 61.13
N TYR A 2 40.56 1.88 60.61
CA TYR A 2 40.04 0.57 60.18
C TYR A 2 39.87 0.60 58.66
N THR A 3 40.67 -0.19 57.96
CA THR A 3 40.60 -0.38 56.52
C THR A 3 39.61 -1.51 56.26
N THR A 4 38.48 -1.21 55.62
CA THR A 4 37.50 -2.22 55.21
C THR A 4 37.78 -2.61 53.77
N GLN A 5 38.20 -3.86 53.54
CA GLN A 5 38.31 -4.46 52.20
C GLN A 5 36.92 -4.91 51.75
N HIS A 6 36.43 -4.34 50.65
CA HIS A 6 35.30 -4.89 49.90
C HIS A 6 35.84 -5.82 48.81
N ALA A 7 35.50 -7.11 48.92
CA ALA A 7 35.68 -8.08 47.85
C ALA A 7 34.52 -7.93 46.86
N ALA A 8 34.85 -7.72 45.58
CA ALA A 8 33.89 -7.72 44.49
C ALA A 8 33.66 -9.17 44.03
N GLU A 9 32.43 -9.66 44.20
CA GLU A 9 31.99 -10.92 43.61
C GLU A 9 31.74 -10.71 42.11
N GLN A 10 32.54 -11.37 41.28
CA GLN A 10 32.30 -11.45 39.83
C GLN A 10 31.30 -12.57 39.58
N HIS A 11 30.08 -12.21 39.20
CA HIS A 11 29.09 -13.13 38.69
C HIS A 11 29.40 -13.45 37.22
N ASP A 12 29.90 -14.66 36.97
CA ASP A 12 29.99 -15.26 35.64
C ASP A 12 28.57 -15.53 35.12
N GLU A 13 28.05 -14.64 34.27
CA GLU A 13 26.85 -14.91 33.48
C GLU A 13 27.23 -15.88 32.35
N GLN A 14 26.92 -17.16 32.54
CA GLN A 14 27.02 -18.13 31.45
C GLN A 14 26.03 -17.73 30.34
N PRO A 15 26.47 -17.65 29.06
CA PRO A 15 25.59 -17.35 27.95
C PRO A 15 24.54 -18.46 27.85
N GLN A 16 23.28 -18.09 28.07
CA GLN A 16 22.15 -18.98 27.88
C GLN A 16 22.16 -19.42 26.41
N GLN A 17 22.40 -20.72 26.19
CA GLN A 17 22.22 -21.34 24.88
C GLN A 17 20.74 -21.17 24.52
N GLN A 18 20.44 -20.22 23.63
CA GLN A 18 19.11 -20.08 23.05
C GLN A 18 18.83 -21.37 22.29
N GLU A 19 17.97 -22.23 22.84
CA GLU A 19 17.40 -23.33 22.08
C GLU A 19 16.75 -22.76 20.83
N GLU A 20 17.28 -23.12 19.65
CA GLU A 20 16.72 -22.76 18.35
C GLU A 20 15.30 -23.32 18.26
N ARG A 21 14.31 -22.50 18.61
CA ARG A 21 12.91 -22.84 18.38
C ARG A 21 12.74 -23.04 16.88
N ARG A 22 12.29 -24.23 16.50
CA ARG A 22 11.95 -24.54 15.11
C ARG A 22 10.49 -24.20 14.85
N TYR A 23 10.20 -23.68 13.67
CA TYR A 23 8.89 -23.17 13.26
C TYR A 23 8.37 -23.89 12.01
N GLY A 24 7.07 -23.72 11.72
CA GLY A 24 6.40 -24.28 10.56
C GLY A 24 5.70 -25.63 10.80
N PRO A 25 4.91 -26.12 9.83
CA PRO A 25 4.05 -27.31 9.99
C PRO A 25 4.82 -28.62 10.24
N HIS A 26 6.12 -28.65 9.92
CA HIS A 26 7.01 -29.78 10.18
C HIS A 26 8.06 -29.50 11.27
N GLY A 27 8.16 -28.28 11.77
CA GLY A 27 9.13 -27.93 12.82
C GLY A 27 10.59 -28.06 12.39
N ASP A 28 10.89 -27.84 11.12
CA ASP A 28 12.25 -27.96 10.57
C ASP A 28 12.89 -26.59 10.27
N LEU A 29 12.08 -25.54 10.15
CA LEU A 29 12.56 -24.22 9.75
C LEU A 29 13.08 -23.46 10.97
N THR A 30 14.22 -22.79 10.79
CA THR A 30 14.62 -21.70 11.68
C THR A 30 13.62 -20.56 11.60
N PHE A 31 13.66 -19.65 12.57
CA PHE A 31 12.83 -18.45 12.54
C PHE A 31 13.06 -17.63 11.26
N GLU A 32 14.31 -17.47 10.83
CA GLU A 32 14.65 -16.72 9.61
C GLU A 32 14.16 -17.42 8.34
N GLU A 33 14.28 -18.73 8.23
CA GLU A 33 13.74 -19.47 7.08
C GLU A 33 12.22 -19.41 7.05
N PHE A 34 11.57 -19.50 8.20
CA PHE A 34 10.12 -19.35 8.30
C PHE A 34 9.68 -17.92 7.95
N ARG A 35 10.42 -16.90 8.41
CA ARG A 35 10.17 -15.50 8.07
C ARG A 35 10.36 -15.24 6.59
N ASN A 36 11.44 -15.73 6.00
CA ASN A 36 11.70 -15.66 4.56
C ASN A 36 10.65 -16.43 3.75
N LEU A 37 10.13 -17.55 4.28
CA LEU A 37 9.06 -18.29 3.63
C LEU A 37 7.74 -17.51 3.64
N LEU A 38 7.39 -16.89 4.77
CA LEU A 38 6.24 -16.00 4.88
C LEU A 38 6.40 -14.77 3.98
N ASP A 39 7.61 -14.21 3.91
CA ASP A 39 7.98 -13.11 3.02
C ASP A 39 8.07 -13.55 1.55
N SER A 40 7.99 -14.85 1.24
CA SER A 40 8.02 -15.40 -0.14
C SER A 40 6.67 -15.94 -0.64
N THR A 41 5.63 -15.87 0.21
CA THR A 41 4.30 -16.34 -0.18
C THR A 41 3.54 -15.19 -0.83
N PRO A 42 3.00 -15.33 -2.05
CA PRO A 42 2.21 -14.30 -2.69
C PRO A 42 1.13 -13.72 -1.77
N GLN A 43 1.12 -12.41 -1.64
CA GLN A 43 0.19 -11.62 -0.85
C GLN A 43 -0.76 -10.84 -1.76
N THR A 44 -1.60 -10.00 -1.15
CA THR A 44 -2.48 -9.08 -1.88
C THR A 44 -2.11 -7.65 -1.53
N ALA A 45 -1.71 -6.87 -2.53
CA ALA A 45 -1.37 -5.46 -2.42
C ALA A 45 -2.60 -4.59 -2.66
N PHE A 46 -2.89 -3.63 -1.77
CA PHE A 46 -3.85 -2.57 -2.05
C PHE A 46 -3.13 -1.37 -2.66
N ILE A 47 -3.47 -1.03 -3.90
CA ILE A 47 -2.93 0.14 -4.59
C ILE A 47 -3.90 1.30 -4.41
N SER A 48 -3.38 2.40 -3.85
CA SER A 48 -4.12 3.66 -3.71
C SER A 48 -3.18 4.84 -3.92
N GLY A 49 -3.73 6.02 -4.24
CA GLY A 49 -2.91 7.22 -4.40
C GLY A 49 -3.70 8.52 -4.32
N TYR A 50 -2.97 9.63 -4.39
CA TYR A 50 -3.57 10.95 -4.46
C TYR A 50 -4.33 11.14 -5.79
N ALA A 51 -5.47 11.82 -5.74
CA ALA A 51 -6.28 12.08 -6.94
C ALA A 51 -5.56 12.98 -7.97
N ASP A 52 -4.66 13.84 -7.50
CA ASP A 52 -3.83 14.77 -8.28
C ASP A 52 -2.40 14.26 -8.53
N LEU A 53 -2.15 12.97 -8.28
CA LEU A 53 -0.84 12.36 -8.52
C LEU A 53 -0.45 12.52 -10.01
N THR A 54 0.76 13.00 -10.25
CA THR A 54 1.31 13.16 -11.61
C THR A 54 1.94 11.87 -12.13
N GLU A 55 2.16 11.80 -13.45
CA GLU A 55 2.86 10.66 -14.07
C GLU A 55 4.29 10.50 -13.53
N ASP A 56 5.01 11.61 -13.34
CA ASP A 56 6.37 11.58 -12.81
C ASP A 56 6.41 11.09 -11.35
N GLU A 57 5.45 11.51 -10.52
CA GLU A 57 5.33 11.01 -9.14
C GLU A 57 4.94 9.53 -9.10
N PHE A 58 4.05 9.08 -9.98
CA PHE A 58 3.71 7.67 -10.11
C PHE A 58 4.95 6.85 -10.50
N ASN A 59 5.67 7.29 -11.53
CA ASN A 59 6.87 6.63 -12.02
C ASN A 59 7.96 6.53 -10.96
N THR A 60 8.14 7.61 -10.18
CA THR A 60 9.20 7.69 -9.17
C THR A 60 8.87 6.87 -7.93
N ASN A 61 7.61 6.85 -7.48
CA ASN A 61 7.27 6.35 -6.15
C ASN A 61 6.54 5.00 -6.15
N TYR A 62 5.98 4.55 -7.28
CA TYR A 62 5.18 3.32 -7.35
C TYR A 62 5.89 2.19 -8.08
N LEU A 63 6.67 2.48 -9.15
CA LEU A 63 7.14 1.41 -10.05
C LEU A 63 8.05 0.40 -9.38
N GLU A 64 8.96 0.83 -8.50
CA GLU A 64 9.85 -0.10 -7.78
C GLU A 64 9.04 -1.09 -6.94
N GLN A 65 8.07 -0.61 -6.15
CA GLN A 65 7.21 -1.46 -5.33
C GLN A 65 6.30 -2.37 -6.17
N LEU A 66 5.82 -1.88 -7.31
CA LEU A 66 5.05 -2.68 -8.25
C LEU A 66 5.90 -3.79 -8.87
N ASP A 67 7.12 -3.49 -9.30
CA ASP A 67 8.05 -4.47 -9.88
C ASP A 67 8.45 -5.56 -8.86
N GLU A 68 8.68 -5.17 -7.61
CA GLU A 68 8.91 -6.10 -6.50
C GLU A 68 7.70 -7.02 -6.30
N SER A 69 6.50 -6.46 -6.22
CA SER A 69 5.25 -7.20 -6.02
C SER A 69 4.92 -8.13 -7.21
N ILE A 70 5.20 -7.68 -8.43
CA ILE A 70 5.08 -8.49 -9.65
C ILE A 70 6.02 -9.70 -9.57
N THR A 71 7.29 -9.46 -9.22
CA THR A 71 8.34 -10.49 -9.09
C THR A 71 7.98 -11.51 -8.01
N HIS A 72 7.41 -11.05 -6.90
CA HIS A 72 6.98 -11.89 -5.79
C HIS A 72 5.73 -12.73 -6.12
N GLY A 73 4.96 -12.34 -7.13
CA GLY A 73 3.77 -13.09 -7.56
C GLY A 73 2.47 -12.60 -6.92
N ASP A 74 2.44 -11.37 -6.39
CA ASP A 74 1.32 -10.84 -5.62
C ASP A 74 0.05 -10.60 -6.46
N THR A 75 -1.08 -10.55 -5.76
CA THR A 75 -2.38 -10.11 -6.31
C THR A 75 -2.57 -8.64 -5.98
N PHE A 76 -3.31 -7.91 -6.82
CA PHE A 76 -3.51 -6.48 -6.69
C PHE A 76 -4.99 -6.17 -6.53
N VAL A 77 -5.33 -5.37 -5.52
CA VAL A 77 -6.68 -4.83 -5.32
C VAL A 77 -6.63 -3.31 -5.38
N MET A 78 -7.68 -2.69 -5.90
CA MET A 78 -7.82 -1.23 -5.92
C MET A 78 -9.28 -0.80 -6.05
N ALA A 79 -9.55 0.46 -5.72
CA ALA A 79 -10.86 1.06 -5.93
C ALA A 79 -10.99 1.62 -7.35
N ALA A 80 -12.19 1.57 -7.92
CA ALA A 80 -12.55 2.34 -9.12
C ALA A 80 -12.83 3.82 -8.77
N SER A 81 -11.86 4.51 -8.16
CA SER A 81 -12.07 5.79 -7.46
C SER A 81 -11.81 7.05 -8.27
N GLY A 82 -11.38 6.97 -9.53
CA GLY A 82 -10.96 8.16 -10.29
C GLY A 82 -9.48 8.51 -10.17
N GLY A 83 -8.78 8.00 -9.15
CA GLY A 83 -7.41 8.39 -8.87
C GLY A 83 -6.40 8.00 -9.95
N PHE A 84 -5.31 8.78 -10.06
CA PHE A 84 -4.30 8.54 -11.08
C PHE A 84 -3.57 7.20 -10.86
N ALA A 85 -3.29 6.82 -9.61
CA ALA A 85 -2.67 5.54 -9.29
C ALA A 85 -3.59 4.36 -9.66
N GLU A 86 -4.88 4.46 -9.32
CA GLU A 86 -5.90 3.43 -9.56
C GLU A 86 -6.24 3.28 -11.05
N SER A 87 -6.04 4.32 -11.86
CA SER A 87 -6.17 4.25 -13.32
C SER A 87 -4.89 3.73 -13.99
N LYS A 88 -3.70 4.13 -13.53
CA LYS A 88 -2.43 3.77 -14.16
C LYS A 88 -1.85 2.43 -13.74
N ALA A 89 -2.05 2.01 -12.49
CA ALA A 89 -1.50 0.74 -12.01
C ALA A 89 -2.02 -0.46 -12.81
N PRO A 90 -3.32 -0.60 -13.13
CA PRO A 90 -3.78 -1.68 -14.00
C PRO A 90 -3.08 -1.71 -15.36
N GLU A 91 -2.88 -0.53 -15.99
CA GLU A 91 -2.15 -0.40 -17.27
C GLU A 91 -0.73 -0.94 -17.14
N TYR A 92 -0.01 -0.50 -16.11
CA TYR A 92 1.35 -0.94 -15.82
C TYR A 92 1.43 -2.45 -15.55
N LEU A 93 0.55 -2.99 -14.70
CA LEU A 93 0.53 -4.40 -14.32
C LEU A 93 0.29 -5.30 -15.53
N SER A 94 -0.70 -4.97 -16.38
CA SER A 94 -0.97 -5.75 -17.60
C SER A 94 0.17 -5.65 -18.61
N ALA A 95 0.78 -4.47 -18.78
CA ALA A 95 1.93 -4.30 -19.67
C ALA A 95 3.15 -5.14 -19.23
N ASN A 96 3.27 -5.41 -17.93
CA ASN A 96 4.31 -6.25 -17.35
C ASN A 96 3.90 -7.73 -17.19
N GLY A 97 2.83 -8.17 -17.86
CA GLY A 97 2.46 -9.58 -17.95
C GLY A 97 1.78 -10.15 -16.71
N VAL A 98 1.27 -9.30 -15.80
CA VAL A 98 0.41 -9.76 -14.71
C VAL A 98 -0.91 -10.28 -15.30
N ALA A 99 -1.27 -11.51 -14.91
CA ALA A 99 -2.51 -12.13 -15.36
C ALA A 99 -3.74 -11.36 -14.85
N GLU A 100 -4.80 -11.30 -15.65
CA GLU A 100 -6.02 -10.54 -15.32
C GLU A 100 -6.68 -11.00 -14.01
N ASP A 101 -6.59 -12.29 -13.69
CA ASP A 101 -7.13 -12.87 -12.45
C ASP A 101 -6.34 -12.48 -11.20
N ARG A 102 -5.18 -11.82 -11.34
CA ARG A 102 -4.40 -11.22 -10.25
C ARG A 102 -4.69 -9.73 -10.07
N ILE A 103 -5.60 -9.13 -10.85
CA ILE A 103 -5.92 -7.70 -10.78
C ILE A 103 -7.42 -7.55 -10.49
N HIS A 104 -7.76 -7.08 -9.30
CA HIS A 104 -9.15 -6.96 -8.85
C HIS A 104 -9.52 -5.51 -8.55
N ILE A 105 -10.45 -4.97 -9.32
CA ILE A 105 -10.94 -3.60 -9.16
C ILE A 105 -12.31 -3.64 -8.50
N TYR A 106 -12.52 -2.88 -7.43
CA TYR A 106 -13.77 -2.81 -6.69
C TYR A 106 -14.43 -1.45 -6.91
N ASP A 107 -15.71 -1.46 -7.30
CA ASP A 107 -16.50 -0.24 -7.50
C ASP A 107 -17.58 -0.10 -6.41
N VAL A 108 -18.14 1.09 -6.26
CA VAL A 108 -19.29 1.34 -5.39
C VAL A 108 -20.60 1.13 -6.15
N ASN A 109 -21.63 0.65 -5.47
CA ASN A 109 -22.94 0.46 -6.08
C ASN A 109 -23.60 1.83 -6.32
N PRO A 110 -23.94 2.19 -7.56
CA PRO A 110 -24.56 3.48 -7.88
C PRO A 110 -25.88 3.75 -7.16
N ALA A 111 -26.63 2.71 -6.81
CA ALA A 111 -27.91 2.87 -6.13
C ALA A 111 -27.78 3.19 -4.64
N THR A 112 -26.61 2.94 -4.05
CA THR A 112 -26.36 3.11 -2.60
C THR A 112 -25.15 3.98 -2.28
N GLY A 113 -24.29 4.24 -3.26
CA GLY A 113 -23.17 5.16 -3.19
C GLY A 113 -23.62 6.60 -3.44
N GLU A 114 -22.85 7.56 -2.94
CA GLU A 114 -23.04 8.97 -3.25
C GLU A 114 -22.87 9.16 -4.77
N LEU A 115 -24.01 9.38 -5.46
CA LEU A 115 -24.18 9.34 -6.92
C LEU A 115 -23.24 10.23 -7.72
N ASP A 116 -22.57 11.21 -7.09
CA ASP A 116 -21.70 12.17 -7.78
C ASP A 116 -20.28 11.66 -8.04
N MET A 117 -19.86 10.53 -7.47
CA MET A 117 -18.46 10.05 -7.56
C MET A 117 -18.21 8.93 -8.58
N ILE A 118 -19.20 8.52 -9.36
CA ILE A 118 -19.04 7.40 -10.29
C ILE A 118 -18.46 7.92 -11.61
N GLN A 119 -17.19 8.33 -11.55
CA GLN A 119 -16.36 8.43 -12.74
C GLN A 119 -15.71 7.07 -12.94
N HIS A 120 -16.21 6.30 -13.90
CA HIS A 120 -15.61 5.05 -14.34
C HIS A 120 -14.22 5.33 -14.96
N SER A 121 -13.20 5.43 -14.12
CA SER A 121 -11.83 5.80 -14.51
C SER A 121 -10.90 4.62 -14.76
N CYS A 122 -11.35 3.38 -14.52
CA CYS A 122 -10.54 2.19 -14.73
C CYS A 122 -10.55 1.66 -16.19
N GLY A 123 -11.11 2.45 -17.13
CA GLY A 123 -11.21 2.07 -18.55
C GLY A 123 -12.14 0.87 -18.78
N ASP A 124 -11.87 0.08 -19.82
CA ASP A 124 -12.64 -1.12 -20.20
C ASP A 124 -12.37 -2.35 -19.33
N ARG A 125 -11.74 -2.17 -18.16
CA ARG A 125 -11.32 -3.30 -17.31
C ARG A 125 -12.49 -3.88 -16.53
N PRO A 126 -12.55 -5.21 -16.38
CA PRO A 126 -13.62 -5.84 -15.62
C PRO A 126 -13.54 -5.45 -14.14
N ILE A 127 -14.66 -4.95 -13.62
CA ILE A 127 -14.88 -4.75 -12.18
C ILE A 127 -15.06 -6.12 -11.54
N ALA A 128 -14.26 -6.40 -10.51
CA ALA A 128 -14.30 -7.67 -9.77
C ALA A 128 -15.55 -7.77 -8.89
N ASP A 129 -15.95 -6.66 -8.26
CA ASP A 129 -17.17 -6.60 -7.45
C ASP A 129 -17.70 -5.16 -7.31
N ILE A 130 -19.01 -5.05 -7.06
CA ILE A 130 -19.71 -3.78 -6.83
C ILE A 130 -20.25 -3.80 -5.39
N ILE A 131 -19.73 -2.90 -4.55
CA ILE A 131 -19.97 -2.91 -3.11
C ILE A 131 -20.81 -1.70 -2.70
N GLY A 132 -21.80 -1.89 -1.83
CA GLY A 132 -22.82 -0.91 -1.46
C GLY A 132 -22.32 0.55 -1.36
N THR A 133 -21.66 0.88 -0.26
CA THR A 133 -21.14 2.22 0.05
C THR A 133 -19.62 2.30 -0.11
N VAL A 134 -19.08 3.52 -0.18
CA VAL A 134 -17.62 3.78 -0.16
C VAL A 134 -16.96 3.12 1.06
N ALA A 135 -17.56 3.29 2.24
CA ALA A 135 -17.05 2.71 3.48
C ALA A 135 -17.03 1.17 3.45
N GLU A 136 -18.05 0.54 2.87
CA GLU A 136 -18.07 -0.92 2.71
C GLU A 136 -17.03 -1.40 1.71
N ARG A 137 -16.85 -0.69 0.59
CA ARG A 137 -15.79 -0.97 -0.39
C ARG A 137 -14.41 -0.91 0.26
N ASP A 138 -14.13 0.19 0.97
CA ASP A 138 -12.83 0.40 1.60
C ASP A 138 -12.57 -0.64 2.69
N ALA A 139 -13.59 -1.02 3.47
CA ALA A 139 -13.49 -2.12 4.43
C ALA A 139 -13.16 -3.45 3.75
N VAL A 140 -13.73 -3.73 2.57
CA VAL A 140 -13.39 -4.93 1.79
C VAL A 140 -11.96 -4.87 1.25
N LEU A 141 -11.52 -3.72 0.72
CA LEU A 141 -10.15 -3.54 0.23
C LEU A 141 -9.13 -3.76 1.35
N THR A 142 -9.30 -3.11 2.50
CA THR A 142 -8.46 -3.28 3.69
C THR A 142 -8.46 -4.71 4.21
N ASN A 143 -9.61 -5.39 4.20
CA ASN A 143 -9.69 -6.78 4.67
C ASN A 143 -9.08 -7.79 3.68
N LYS A 144 -9.04 -7.45 2.38
CA LYS A 144 -8.49 -8.32 1.34
C LYS A 144 -6.99 -8.12 1.09
N SER A 145 -6.42 -6.97 1.46
CA SER A 145 -4.99 -6.71 1.32
C SER A 145 -4.20 -7.17 2.55
N GLY A 146 -2.95 -7.55 2.30
CA GLY A 146 -1.94 -7.79 3.32
C GLY A 146 -1.05 -6.57 3.56
N TYR A 147 -0.94 -5.69 2.57
CA TYR A 147 -0.16 -4.46 2.62
C TYR A 147 -0.66 -3.43 1.59
N ASP A 148 -0.19 -2.20 1.73
CA ASP A 148 -0.53 -1.08 0.84
C ASP A 148 0.67 -0.70 -0.02
N ILE A 149 0.44 -0.48 -1.31
CA ILE A 149 1.34 0.27 -2.20
C ILE A 149 0.74 1.67 -2.31
N LEU A 150 1.23 2.54 -1.44
CA LEU A 150 0.82 3.94 -1.32
C LEU A 150 2.06 4.79 -1.09
N TRP A 151 2.16 5.88 -1.85
CA TRP A 151 3.12 6.92 -1.56
C TRP A 151 2.46 8.04 -0.76
N LEU A 152 3.06 8.39 0.38
CA LEU A 152 2.67 9.54 1.18
C LEU A 152 3.62 10.70 0.89
N ARG A 153 3.06 11.84 0.46
CA ARG A 153 3.82 13.09 0.33
C ARG A 153 4.34 13.50 1.71
N THR A 154 5.54 14.04 1.73
CA THR A 154 6.05 14.74 2.90
C THR A 154 5.27 16.04 3.13
N VAL A 155 5.29 16.55 4.36
CA VAL A 155 4.61 17.82 4.72
C VAL A 155 5.05 18.98 3.82
N ASP A 156 6.31 19.00 3.40
CA ASP A 156 6.86 20.04 2.53
C ASP A 156 6.33 19.93 1.09
N GLU A 157 6.11 18.71 0.60
CA GLU A 157 5.52 18.45 -0.73
C GLU A 157 4.03 18.79 -0.75
N GLU A 158 3.31 18.44 0.31
CA GLU A 158 1.89 18.77 0.48
C GLU A 158 1.65 20.29 0.54
N SER A 159 2.49 21.02 1.27
CA SER A 159 2.41 22.49 1.38
C SER A 159 2.62 23.20 0.03
N ARG A 160 3.45 22.63 -0.85
CA ARG A 160 3.67 23.17 -2.20
C ARG A 160 2.44 22.98 -3.09
N TRP A 161 1.73 21.87 -2.94
CA TRP A 161 0.48 21.64 -3.65
C TRP A 161 -0.58 22.65 -3.23
N GLU A 162 -0.80 22.86 -1.93
CA GLU A 162 -1.77 23.84 -1.44
C GLU A 162 -1.47 25.25 -1.95
N SER A 163 -0.19 25.60 -2.02
CA SER A 163 0.27 26.91 -2.53
C SER A 163 0.05 27.06 -4.04
N ASN A 164 0.33 26.03 -4.83
CA ASN A 164 0.13 26.05 -6.29
C ASN A 164 -1.35 25.98 -6.68
N ALA A 165 -2.17 25.25 -5.92
CA ALA A 165 -3.61 25.19 -6.12
C ALA A 165 -4.27 26.57 -5.90
N ALA A 166 -3.80 27.32 -4.89
CA ALA A 166 -4.26 28.67 -4.61
C ALA A 166 -3.89 29.68 -5.71
N ASP A 167 -2.72 29.53 -6.35
CA ASP A 167 -2.30 30.38 -7.48
C ASP A 167 -3.00 30.04 -8.81
N SER A 168 -3.59 28.84 -8.94
CA SER A 168 -4.34 28.41 -10.13
C SER A 168 -5.79 28.91 -10.17
N LEU A 169 -6.29 29.52 -9.09
CA LEU A 169 -7.60 30.16 -9.05
C LEU A 169 -7.54 31.53 -9.75
N ASP A 170 -7.68 31.50 -11.07
CA ASP A 170 -7.73 32.69 -11.93
C ASP A 170 -8.83 33.68 -11.47
N PRO A 171 -8.49 34.88 -10.96
CA PRO A 171 -9.47 35.84 -10.48
C PRO A 171 -9.98 36.70 -11.66
N LYS A 172 -10.67 36.11 -12.64
CA LYS A 172 -11.28 36.88 -13.76
C LYS A 172 -12.60 36.30 -14.26
N PHE A 173 -13.64 36.38 -13.44
CA PHE A 173 -14.99 36.58 -13.96
C PHE A 173 -15.39 38.04 -13.72
N ASP A 174 -14.91 38.93 -14.60
CA ASP A 174 -15.53 40.25 -14.77
C ASP A 174 -16.86 40.02 -15.49
N ILE A 175 -17.96 40.05 -14.73
CA ILE A 175 -19.31 40.05 -15.28
C ILE A 175 -19.62 41.51 -15.67
N PRO A 176 -19.80 41.85 -16.95
CA PRO A 176 -20.22 43.19 -17.33
C PRO A 176 -21.65 43.44 -16.86
N VAL A 177 -21.85 44.60 -16.22
CA VAL A 177 -23.14 45.12 -15.72
C VAL A 177 -23.99 45.66 -16.86
#